data_AF-A0A914ZZ86-F1
#
_entry.id   AF-A0A914ZZ86-F1
#
_cell.length_a   1.000
_cell.length_b   1.000
_cell.length_c   1.000
_cell.angle_alpha   90.00
_cell.angle_beta   90.00
_cell.angle_gamma   90.00
#
_symmetry.space_group_name_H-M   'P 1'
#
loop_
_entity.id
_entity.type
_entity.pdbx_description
1 polymer ?
#
loop_
_entity_poly.entity_id
_entity_poly.type
_entity_poly.pdbx_seq_one_letter_code
_entity_poly.pdbx_strand_id
1 'polypeptide(L)'
;ESLGLIRHRITKIKNYARMKNLRSLCLRWNLITKIENLSSLQHLTLLNLYDNQITEIAGLENLTNLETLDLSFNRIEKIGGLDTLRN
;
A
#
# COMPACT_ATOMS: atom_id res chain seq x y z
N GLU A 1 4.59 -1.64 14.64
CA GLU A 1 4.57 -3.04 14.15
C GLU A 1 4.88 -3.07 12.65
N SER A 2 5.35 -4.18 12.12
CA SER A 2 5.61 -4.37 10.70
C SER A 2 5.00 -5.69 10.19
N LEU A 3 4.53 -5.70 8.95
CA LEU A 3 4.02 -6.88 8.27
C LEU A 3 4.71 -7.02 6.92
N GLY A 4 5.43 -8.11 6.72
CA GLY A 4 6.07 -8.46 5.46
C GLY A 4 5.46 -9.71 4.86
N LEU A 5 4.92 -9.60 3.65
CA LEU A 5 4.36 -10.71 2.88
C LEU A 5 4.96 -10.67 1.47
N ILE A 6 6.20 -11.12 1.35
CA ILE A 6 6.98 -11.07 0.12
C ILE A 6 6.85 -12.40 -0.63
N ARG A 7 6.59 -12.38 -1.95
CA ARG A 7 6.48 -13.60 -2.80
C ARG A 7 5.38 -14.59 -2.39
N HIS A 8 4.25 -14.07 -1.89
CA HIS A 8 3.11 -14.90 -1.50
C HIS A 8 2.04 -15.06 -2.60
N ARG A 9 2.27 -14.53 -3.81
CA ARG A 9 1.29 -14.53 -4.92
C ARG A 9 -0.04 -13.88 -4.52
N ILE A 10 0.01 -12.89 -3.62
CA ILE A 10 -1.17 -12.17 -3.16
C ILE A 10 -1.73 -11.37 -4.34
N THR A 11 -3.02 -11.52 -4.63
CA THR A 11 -3.70 -10.79 -5.71
C THR A 11 -4.50 -9.60 -5.21
N LYS A 12 -4.83 -9.59 -3.90
CA LYS A 12 -5.64 -8.55 -3.24
C LYS A 12 -5.10 -8.25 -1.85
N ILE A 13 -5.08 -6.97 -1.50
CA ILE A 13 -4.70 -6.52 -0.15
C ILE A 13 -5.83 -6.90 0.81
N LYS A 14 -5.50 -7.66 1.85
CA LYS A 14 -6.46 -8.04 2.89
C LYS A 14 -6.77 -6.84 3.78
N ASN A 15 -7.95 -6.87 4.40
CA ASN A 15 -8.28 -5.90 5.43
C ASN A 15 -7.49 -6.21 6.72
N TYR A 16 -6.64 -5.26 7.12
CA TYR A 16 -5.80 -5.34 8.32
C TYR A 16 -6.32 -4.48 9.48
N ALA A 17 -7.63 -4.20 9.57
CA ALA A 17 -8.22 -3.31 10.59
C ALA A 17 -7.91 -3.68 12.04
N ARG A 18 -7.53 -4.93 12.34
CA ARG A 18 -7.09 -5.34 13.68
C ARG A 18 -5.67 -4.88 14.03
N MET A 19 -4.85 -4.52 13.03
CA MET A 19 -3.45 -4.13 13.16
C MET A 19 -3.32 -2.62 13.28
N LYS A 20 -3.96 -2.03 14.29
CA LYS A 20 -4.07 -0.56 14.45
C LYS A 20 -2.71 0.13 14.58
N ASN A 21 -1.68 -0.55 15.08
CA ASN A 21 -0.34 0.01 15.30
C ASN A 21 0.67 -0.39 14.20
N LEU A 22 0.18 -0.85 13.05
CA LEU A 22 1.00 -1.20 11.91
C LEU A 22 1.64 0.08 11.33
N ARG A 23 2.97 0.10 11.31
CA ARG A 23 3.79 1.21 10.79
C ARG A 23 4.40 0.89 9.43
N SER A 24 4.67 -0.38 9.17
CA SER A 24 5.31 -0.83 7.92
C SER A 24 4.55 -2.00 7.31
N LEU A 25 4.14 -1.85 6.05
CA LEU A 25 3.49 -2.89 5.26
C LEU A 25 4.30 -3.14 4.00
N CYS A 26 4.84 -4.35 3.88
CA CYS A 26 5.69 -4.77 2.77
C CYS A 26 5.03 -5.92 2.02
N LEU A 27 4.61 -5.66 0.78
CA LEU A 27 3.87 -6.56 -0.11
C LEU A 27 4.62 -6.77 -1.44
N ARG A 28 5.96 -6.76 -1.38
CA ARG A 28 6.83 -6.90 -2.56
C ARG A 28 6.63 -8.23 -3.29
N TRP A 29 6.84 -8.22 -4.60
CA TRP A 29 6.81 -9.43 -5.43
C TRP A 29 5.50 -10.22 -5.28
N ASN A 30 4.39 -9.52 -5.46
CA ASN A 30 3.06 -10.14 -5.46
C ASN A 30 2.35 -9.84 -6.78
N LEU A 31 1.06 -10.11 -6.84
CA LEU A 31 0.22 -9.98 -8.04
C LEU A 31 -0.93 -9.00 -7.76
N ILE A 32 -0.70 -8.02 -6.89
CA ILE A 32 -1.73 -7.05 -6.48
C ILE A 32 -2.04 -6.14 -7.65
N THR A 33 -3.32 -5.98 -7.96
CA THR A 33 -3.79 -5.16 -9.09
C THR A 33 -4.38 -3.82 -8.66
N LYS A 34 -4.76 -3.68 -7.39
CA LYS A 34 -5.41 -2.50 -6.84
C LYS A 34 -4.95 -2.22 -5.41
N ILE A 35 -4.80 -0.94 -5.10
CA ILE A 35 -4.60 -0.46 -3.73
C ILE A 35 -5.98 -0.36 -3.08
N GLU A 36 -6.24 -1.19 -2.08
CA GLU A 36 -7.53 -1.27 -1.39
C GLU A 36 -7.35 -1.68 0.08
N ASN A 37 -8.39 -1.48 0.89
CA ASN A 37 -8.45 -1.92 2.29
C ASN A 37 -7.37 -1.33 3.22
N LEU A 38 -6.86 -0.12 2.91
CA LEU A 38 -5.84 0.55 3.71
C LEU A 38 -6.40 1.65 4.64
N SER A 39 -7.69 1.97 4.57
CA SER A 39 -8.30 3.11 5.29
C SER A 39 -8.16 3.06 6.81
N SER A 40 -8.04 1.86 7.39
CA SER A 40 -7.85 1.67 8.83
C SER A 40 -6.40 1.84 9.32
N LEU A 41 -5.42 1.93 8.41
CA LEU A 41 -3.99 1.91 8.74
C LEU A 41 -3.43 3.33 8.90
N GLN A 42 -4.05 4.12 9.78
CA GLN A 42 -3.72 5.55 9.96
C GLN A 42 -2.30 5.80 10.46
N HIS A 43 -1.66 4.82 11.10
CA HIS A 43 -0.29 4.91 11.63
C HIS A 43 0.78 4.37 10.68
N LEU A 44 0.41 4.01 9.45
CA LEU A 44 1.33 3.48 8.46
C LEU A 44 2.28 4.58 7.99
N THR A 45 3.58 4.37 8.14
CA THR A 45 4.63 5.27 7.67
C THR A 45 5.35 4.72 6.44
N LEU A 46 5.32 3.40 6.22
CA LEU A 46 5.93 2.75 5.07
C LEU A 46 4.96 1.78 4.40
N LEU A 47 4.69 2.03 3.12
CA LEU A 47 3.96 1.13 2.23
C LEU A 47 4.86 0.72 1.06
N ASN A 48 5.16 -0.57 0.98
CA ASN A 48 5.97 -1.12 -0.09
C ASN A 48 5.19 -2.10 -0.95
N LEU A 49 4.96 -1.72 -2.20
CA LEU A 49 4.22 -2.46 -3.22
C LEU A 49 5.10 -2.71 -4.46
N TYR A 50 6.42 -2.71 -4.29
CA TYR A 50 7.39 -2.97 -5.36
C TYR A 50 7.08 -4.30 -6.08
N ASP A 51 7.12 -4.27 -7.41
CA ASP A 51 6.91 -5.41 -8.30
C ASP A 51 5.58 -6.13 -8.03
N ASN A 52 4.52 -5.44 -8.47
CA ASN A 52 3.12 -5.85 -8.46
C ASN A 52 2.48 -5.49 -9.81
N GLN A 53 1.15 -5.56 -9.92
CA GLN A 53 0.40 -5.31 -11.15
C GLN A 53 -0.59 -4.15 -11.01
N ILE A 54 -0.28 -3.18 -10.14
CA ILE A 54 -1.18 -2.04 -9.87
C ILE A 54 -1.26 -1.15 -11.11
N THR A 55 -2.47 -0.83 -11.54
CA THR A 55 -2.72 0.01 -12.73
C THR A 55 -3.14 1.43 -12.40
N GLU A 56 -3.58 1.68 -11.17
CA GLU A 56 -4.06 2.99 -10.73
C GLU A 56 -3.62 3.24 -9.29
N ILE A 57 -3.09 4.45 -9.05
CA ILE A 57 -2.88 4.95 -7.69
C ILE A 57 -4.20 5.56 -7.22
N ALA A 58 -4.78 4.98 -6.17
CA ALA A 58 -5.99 5.44 -5.49
C ALA A 58 -6.04 4.80 -4.08
N GLY A 59 -6.96 5.21 -3.21
CA GLY A 59 -7.18 4.53 -1.92
C GLY A 59 -6.12 4.82 -0.86
N LEU A 60 -5.31 5.86 -1.06
CA LEU A 60 -4.26 6.31 -0.14
C LEU A 60 -4.70 7.50 0.72
N GLU A 61 -5.95 7.95 0.59
CA GLU A 61 -6.43 9.24 1.10
C GLU A 61 -6.33 9.32 2.64
N ASN A 62 -6.41 8.18 3.32
CA ASN A 62 -6.38 8.07 4.78
C ASN A 62 -4.97 7.85 5.35
N LEU A 63 -3.94 7.69 4.50
CA LEU A 63 -2.56 7.40 4.93
C LEU A 63 -1.77 8.69 5.17
N THR A 64 -2.29 9.57 6.01
CA THR A 64 -1.74 10.92 6.23
C THR A 64 -0.37 10.94 6.89
N ASN A 65 0.07 9.82 7.48
CA ASN A 65 1.38 9.66 8.13
C ASN A 65 2.38 8.89 7.25
N LEU A 66 2.06 8.66 5.98
CA LEU A 66 2.90 7.89 5.08
C LEU A 66 4.14 8.71 4.69
N GLU A 67 5.31 8.22 5.09
CA GLU A 67 6.62 8.83 4.80
C GLU A 67 7.29 8.17 3.58
N THR A 68 6.99 6.89 3.33
CA THR A 68 7.62 6.11 2.26
C THR A 68 6.57 5.30 1.50
N LEU A 69 6.46 5.57 0.20
CA LEU A 69 5.62 4.84 -0.74
C LEU A 69 6.49 4.32 -1.89
N ASP A 70 6.60 3.00 -2.01
CA ASP A 70 7.33 2.35 -3.11
C ASP A 70 6.33 1.60 -3.99
N LEU A 71 6.10 2.15 -5.18
CA LEU A 71 5.22 1.60 -6.22
C LEU A 71 6.01 1.20 -7.47
N SER A 72 7.33 1.07 -7.36
CA SER A 72 8.19 0.75 -8.50
C SER A 72 7.83 -0.61 -9.11
N PHE A 73 8.08 -0.80 -10.41
CA PHE A 73 7.76 -2.04 -11.12
C PHE A 73 6.27 -2.44 -11.04
N ASN A 74 5.38 -1.45 -11.10
CA ASN A 74 3.96 -1.67 -11.33
C ASN A 74 3.57 -1.29 -12.78
N ARG A 75 2.27 -1.34 -13.10
CA ARG A 75 1.72 -1.05 -14.44
C ARG A 75 0.84 0.20 -14.41
N ILE A 76 1.30 1.23 -13.70
CA ILE A 76 0.48 2.40 -13.35
C ILE A 76 0.21 3.23 -14.60
N GLU A 77 -1.06 3.35 -14.94
CA GLU A 77 -1.59 4.14 -16.06
C GLU A 77 -2.32 5.40 -15.57
N LYS A 78 -2.80 5.39 -14.33
CA LYS A 78 -3.56 6.49 -13.72
C LYS A 78 -3.04 6.85 -12.34
N ILE A 79 -3.01 8.15 -12.05
CA ILE A 79 -2.54 8.70 -10.78
C ILE A 79 -3.68 9.48 -10.15
N GLY A 80 -4.03 9.15 -8.90
CA GLY A 80 -5.02 9.83 -8.08
C GLY A 80 -4.83 9.52 -6.60
N GLY A 81 -5.62 10.17 -5.74
CA GLY A 81 -5.65 9.88 -4.30
C GLY A 81 -4.34 10.18 -3.54
N LEU A 82 -3.46 11.02 -4.11
CA LEU A 82 -2.20 11.45 -3.49
C LEU A 82 -2.33 12.80 -2.77
N ASP A 83 -3.46 13.50 -2.93
CA ASP A 83 -3.66 14.89 -2.47
C ASP A 83 -3.53 15.07 -0.95
N THR A 84 -3.70 13.98 -0.19
CA THR A 84 -3.62 14.00 1.27
C THR A 84 -2.24 13.62 1.81
N LEU A 85 -1.32 13.16 0.97
CA LEU A 85 0.05 12.85 1.37
C LEU A 85 0.82 14.16 1.56
N ARG A 86 1.47 14.28 2.72
CA ARG A 86 2.28 15.44 3.06
C ARG A 86 3.75 15.02 3.09
N ASN A 87 4.60 15.84 2.46
CA ASN A 87 6.07 15.70 2.55
C ASN A 87 6.58 16.13 3.92
#